data_AF-A0A8H7RRD3-F1
#
_entry.id   AF-A0A8H7RRD3-F1
#
_cell.length_a   1.000
_cell.length_b   1.000
_cell.length_c   1.000
_cell.angle_alpha   90.00
_cell.angle_beta   90.00
_cell.angle_gamma   90.00
#
_symmetry.space_group_name_H-M   'P 1'
#
loop_
_entity.id
_entity.type
_entity.pdbx_description
1 polymer ?
#
loop_
_entity_poly.entity_id
_entity_poly.type
_entity_poly.pdbx_seq_one_letter_code
_entity_poly.pdbx_strand_id
1 'polypeptide(L)'
;MHMEIAQATDFLGRLLHSKLDQAMLQTLKDELAELLKQRFVNHWDPQQPYRGNGFRAISNFNGQLDPVLVKAALNVSIPPTFIHTHLPRDFVLWIDPGSVSYRVGDHGNIMTLFEDRSRGRITLKMDPSSISKSKALAYIQQPRISTPVRISPPNSPESIKVKNHIHQSSPLTKEHHQPETPPSPPEEQQQQQQQQQQQKQSQQKQQPLVMAN
;
A
#
# COMPACT_ATOMS: atom_id res chain seq x y z
N MET A 1 -17.61 -3.98 19.88
CA MET A 1 -17.72 -4.20 18.42
C MET A 1 -18.52 -3.12 17.73
N HIS A 2 -19.79 -2.91 18.10
CA HIS A 2 -20.66 -1.96 17.38
C HIS A 2 -20.13 -0.53 17.37
N MET A 3 -19.64 -0.04 18.51
CA MET A 3 -19.11 1.32 18.63
C MET A 3 -17.85 1.50 17.79
N GLU A 4 -16.94 0.53 17.81
CA GLU A 4 -15.69 0.54 17.05
C GLU A 4 -15.96 0.48 15.54
N ILE A 5 -16.92 -0.34 15.10
CA ILE A 5 -17.37 -0.37 13.70
C ILE A 5 -17.96 1.00 13.31
N ALA A 6 -18.82 1.60 14.14
CA ALA A 6 -19.40 2.91 13.83
C ALA A 6 -18.34 4.01 13.71
N GLN A 7 -17.33 4.01 14.59
CA GLN A 7 -16.21 4.96 14.51
C GLN A 7 -15.37 4.75 13.25
N ALA A 8 -15.15 3.49 12.86
CA ALA A 8 -14.42 3.15 11.63
C ALA A 8 -15.18 3.56 10.36
N THR A 9 -16.48 3.24 10.26
CA THR A 9 -17.29 3.59 9.09
C THR A 9 -17.50 5.10 8.97
N ASP A 10 -17.67 5.81 10.09
CA ASP A 10 -17.73 7.27 10.07
C ASP A 10 -16.42 7.90 9.59
N PHE A 11 -15.28 7.42 10.09
CA PHE A 11 -13.97 7.88 9.63
C PHE A 11 -13.77 7.67 8.13
N LEU A 12 -14.06 6.47 7.62
CA LEU A 12 -13.99 6.20 6.17
C LEU A 12 -14.96 7.08 5.39
N GLY A 13 -16.17 7.32 5.91
CA GLY A 13 -17.13 8.24 5.31
C GLY A 13 -16.58 9.66 5.21
N ARG A 14 -15.89 10.16 6.25
CA ARG A 14 -15.21 11.46 6.22
C ARG A 14 -14.09 11.55 5.18
N LEU A 15 -13.43 10.46 4.82
CA LEU A 15 -12.45 10.45 3.73
C LEU A 15 -13.13 10.61 2.35
N LEU A 16 -14.40 10.24 2.23
CA LEU A 16 -15.15 10.22 0.97
C LEU A 16 -16.21 11.35 0.85
N HIS A 17 -16.48 12.09 1.94
CA HIS A 17 -17.62 13.03 2.03
C HIS A 17 -17.64 14.13 0.96
N SER A 18 -16.49 14.56 0.47
CA SER A 18 -16.40 15.60 -0.56
C SER A 18 -16.67 15.09 -1.98
N LYS A 19 -16.91 13.77 -2.13
CA LYS A 19 -16.98 13.06 -3.40
C LYS A 19 -18.31 12.35 -3.62
N LEU A 20 -19.07 12.15 -2.56
CA LEU A 20 -20.37 11.47 -2.57
C LEU A 20 -21.44 12.39 -1.98
N ASP A 21 -22.67 12.26 -2.47
CA ASP A 21 -23.81 12.87 -1.79
C ASP A 21 -24.04 12.23 -0.42
N GLN A 22 -24.71 12.94 0.48
CA GLN A 22 -24.88 12.49 1.88
C GLN A 22 -25.72 11.21 2.00
N ALA A 23 -26.71 11.02 1.13
CA ALA A 23 -27.57 9.84 1.18
C ALA A 23 -26.79 8.58 0.75
N MET A 24 -26.06 8.68 -0.35
CA MET A 24 -25.18 7.64 -0.87
C MET A 24 -24.06 7.30 0.11
N LEU A 25 -23.45 8.32 0.74
CA LEU A 25 -22.44 8.14 1.77
C LEU A 25 -23.01 7.36 2.97
N GLN A 26 -24.23 7.69 3.40
CA GLN A 26 -24.90 6.98 4.49
C GLN A 26 -25.18 5.53 4.12
N THR A 27 -25.72 5.27 2.92
CA THR A 27 -25.94 3.90 2.41
C THR A 27 -24.64 3.09 2.38
N LEU A 28 -23.53 3.67 1.91
CA LEU A 28 -22.22 3.02 1.92
C LEU A 28 -21.75 2.69 3.35
N LYS A 29 -21.94 3.62 4.29
CA LYS A 29 -21.57 3.42 5.71
C LYS A 29 -22.37 2.28 6.33
N ASP A 30 -23.66 2.21 6.07
CA ASP A 30 -24.55 1.19 6.62
C ASP A 30 -24.22 -0.20 6.04
N GLU A 31 -24.03 -0.28 4.72
CA GLU A 31 -23.61 -1.51 4.06
C GLU A 31 -22.26 -2.03 4.59
N LEU A 32 -21.27 -1.13 4.71
CA LEU A 32 -19.97 -1.49 5.25
C LEU A 32 -20.07 -1.95 6.72
N ALA A 33 -20.90 -1.31 7.53
CA ALA A 33 -21.11 -1.70 8.91
C ALA A 33 -21.65 -3.13 9.04
N GLU A 34 -22.64 -3.51 8.21
CA GLU A 34 -23.19 -4.87 8.19
C GLU A 34 -22.15 -5.91 7.75
N LEU A 35 -21.40 -5.62 6.69
CA LEU A 35 -20.34 -6.52 6.22
C LEU A 35 -19.24 -6.72 7.26
N LEU A 36 -18.85 -5.67 8.00
CA LEU A 36 -17.86 -5.78 9.07
C LEU A 36 -18.38 -6.58 10.27
N LYS A 37 -19.65 -6.40 10.66
CA LYS A 37 -20.27 -7.21 11.71
C LYS A 37 -20.20 -8.69 11.37
N GLN A 38 -20.51 -9.05 10.11
CA GLN A 38 -20.42 -10.42 9.61
C GLN A 38 -18.97 -10.92 9.57
N ARG A 39 -18.04 -10.12 9.04
CA ARG A 39 -16.61 -10.48 8.97
C ARG A 39 -16.04 -10.77 10.37
N PHE A 40 -16.41 -9.98 11.38
CA PHE A 40 -15.79 -10.08 12.70
C PHE A 40 -16.37 -11.20 13.59
N VAL A 41 -17.40 -11.90 13.15
CA VAL A 41 -17.93 -13.08 13.86
C VAL A 41 -16.79 -14.08 14.09
N ASN A 42 -16.70 -14.59 15.32
CA ASN A 42 -15.64 -15.51 15.81
C ASN A 42 -14.20 -14.95 15.77
N HIS A 43 -14.03 -13.69 15.41
CA HIS A 43 -12.74 -13.00 15.37
C HIS A 43 -12.73 -11.77 16.27
N TRP A 44 -13.61 -11.71 17.27
CA TRP A 44 -13.71 -10.58 18.20
C TRP A 44 -13.54 -11.04 19.65
N ASP A 45 -12.37 -10.79 20.23
CA ASP A 45 -12.05 -11.18 21.61
C ASP A 45 -11.70 -9.95 22.47
N PRO A 46 -12.63 -9.44 23.30
CA PRO A 46 -12.35 -8.31 24.19
C PRO A 46 -11.27 -8.56 25.25
N GLN A 47 -10.95 -9.81 25.58
CA GLN A 47 -9.89 -10.15 26.53
C GLN A 47 -8.52 -10.19 25.84
N GLN A 48 -8.49 -10.50 24.54
CA GLN A 48 -7.29 -10.47 23.70
C GLN A 48 -7.49 -9.57 22.46
N PRO A 49 -7.56 -8.23 22.61
CA PRO A 49 -7.98 -7.32 21.53
C PRO A 49 -7.18 -7.47 20.24
N TYR A 50 -5.87 -7.71 20.34
CA TYR A 50 -5.01 -7.80 19.17
C TYR A 50 -5.03 -9.18 18.50
N ARG A 51 -5.63 -10.20 19.11
CA ARG A 51 -5.79 -11.51 18.47
C ARG A 51 -6.70 -11.37 17.25
N GLY A 52 -6.17 -11.72 16.08
CA GLY A 52 -6.89 -11.61 14.81
C GLY A 52 -7.04 -10.19 14.26
N ASN A 53 -6.30 -9.19 14.78
CA ASN A 53 -6.41 -7.81 14.30
C ASN A 53 -6.03 -7.64 12.82
N GLY A 54 -5.07 -8.41 12.31
CA GLY A 54 -4.72 -8.41 10.88
C GLY A 54 -5.86 -8.89 9.98
N PHE A 55 -6.67 -9.84 10.45
CA PHE A 55 -7.86 -10.29 9.73
C PHE A 55 -8.98 -9.24 9.74
N ARG A 56 -9.10 -8.46 10.83
CA ARG A 56 -10.09 -7.39 10.96
C ARG A 56 -9.67 -6.08 10.29
N ALA A 57 -8.38 -5.91 10.04
CA ALA A 57 -7.85 -4.71 9.42
C ALA A 57 -8.43 -4.50 8.01
N ILE A 58 -8.61 -3.24 7.64
CA ILE A 58 -9.05 -2.79 6.32
C ILE A 58 -7.90 -2.02 5.70
N SER A 59 -7.53 -2.32 4.46
CA SER A 59 -6.40 -1.68 3.80
C SER A 59 -6.70 -1.15 2.39
N ASN A 60 -5.97 -0.12 2.00
CA ASN A 60 -5.77 0.30 0.62
C ASN A 60 -4.25 0.37 0.38
N PHE A 61 -3.68 -0.72 -0.12
CA PHE A 61 -2.23 -0.93 -0.12
C PHE A 61 -1.77 -1.59 -1.42
N ASN A 62 -0.68 -1.12 -2.02
CA ASN A 62 -0.08 -1.71 -3.22
C ASN A 62 -1.09 -1.97 -4.37
N GLY A 63 -1.93 -0.97 -4.66
CA GLY A 63 -2.95 -1.07 -5.72
C GLY A 63 -4.13 -2.00 -5.39
N GLN A 64 -4.18 -2.58 -4.19
CA GLN A 64 -5.23 -3.49 -3.76
C GLN A 64 -6.11 -2.85 -2.69
N LEU A 65 -7.39 -2.75 -3.02
CA LEU A 65 -8.42 -2.33 -2.10
C LEU A 65 -8.97 -3.54 -1.31
N ASP A 66 -9.18 -3.38 -0.01
CA ASP A 66 -9.72 -4.45 0.83
C ASP A 66 -11.03 -5.03 0.23
N PRO A 67 -11.19 -6.36 0.14
CA PRO A 67 -12.38 -6.98 -0.42
C PRO A 67 -13.71 -6.55 0.22
N VAL A 68 -13.72 -6.18 1.51
CA VAL A 68 -14.93 -5.69 2.18
C VAL A 68 -15.36 -4.33 1.64
N LEU A 69 -14.40 -3.46 1.30
CA LEU A 69 -14.67 -2.15 0.70
C LEU A 69 -15.14 -2.32 -0.75
N VAL A 70 -14.53 -3.23 -1.50
CA VAL A 70 -14.96 -3.58 -2.86
C VAL A 70 -16.42 -4.06 -2.83
N LYS A 71 -16.74 -5.00 -1.94
CA LYS A 71 -18.08 -5.55 -1.79
C LYS A 71 -19.10 -4.48 -1.39
N ALA A 72 -18.78 -3.66 -0.37
CA ALA A 72 -19.66 -2.58 0.07
C ALA A 72 -19.97 -1.60 -1.06
N ALA A 73 -18.94 -1.19 -1.82
CA ALA A 73 -19.09 -0.27 -2.94
C ALA A 73 -19.99 -0.84 -4.03
N LEU A 74 -19.79 -2.10 -4.44
CA LEU A 74 -20.61 -2.77 -5.44
C LEU A 74 -22.08 -2.88 -5.02
N ASN A 75 -22.34 -3.21 -3.76
CA ASN A 75 -23.70 -3.34 -3.22
C ASN A 75 -24.50 -2.02 -3.25
N VAL A 76 -23.81 -0.89 -3.22
CA VAL A 76 -24.41 0.45 -3.29
C VAL A 76 -24.18 1.15 -4.64
N SER A 77 -23.78 0.41 -5.67
CA SER A 77 -23.54 0.91 -7.03
C SER A 77 -22.44 2.00 -7.14
N ILE A 78 -21.44 1.96 -6.25
CA ILE A 78 -20.22 2.77 -6.35
C ILE A 78 -19.12 1.93 -7.01
N PRO A 79 -18.46 2.42 -8.07
CA PRO A 79 -17.31 1.72 -8.65
C PRO A 79 -16.19 1.54 -7.60
N PRO A 80 -15.63 0.34 -7.39
CA PRO A 80 -14.55 0.15 -6.42
C PRO A 80 -13.30 1.02 -6.70
N THR A 81 -13.04 1.33 -7.97
CA THR A 81 -11.98 2.26 -8.40
C THR A 81 -12.16 3.66 -7.81
N PHE A 82 -13.40 4.09 -7.59
CA PHE A 82 -13.69 5.37 -6.96
C PHE A 82 -13.21 5.38 -5.51
N ILE A 83 -13.51 4.33 -4.74
CA ILE A 83 -13.04 4.21 -3.35
C ILE A 83 -11.51 4.14 -3.31
N HIS A 84 -10.92 3.30 -4.16
CA HIS A 84 -9.46 3.15 -4.25
C HIS A 84 -8.74 4.49 -4.52
N THR A 85 -9.29 5.32 -5.41
CA THR A 85 -8.69 6.61 -5.80
C THR A 85 -8.81 7.67 -4.70
N HIS A 86 -9.87 7.62 -3.90
CA HIS A 86 -10.16 8.66 -2.90
C HIS A 86 -9.73 8.30 -1.48
N LEU A 87 -9.44 7.03 -1.19
CA LEU A 87 -8.75 6.66 0.04
C LEU A 87 -7.25 6.99 -0.07
N PRO A 88 -6.59 7.34 1.06
CA PRO A 88 -5.14 7.50 1.07
C PRO A 88 -4.43 6.23 0.55
N ARG A 89 -3.32 6.41 -0.15
CA ARG A 89 -2.42 5.30 -0.49
C ARG A 89 -1.73 4.78 0.76
N ASP A 90 -1.40 3.49 0.73
CA ASP A 90 -0.73 2.76 1.80
C ASP A 90 -1.42 2.95 3.16
N PHE A 91 -2.74 2.83 3.11
CA PHE A 91 -3.63 3.03 4.23
C PHE A 91 -3.97 1.70 4.90
N VAL A 92 -3.97 1.69 6.23
CA VAL A 92 -4.44 0.56 7.04
C VAL A 92 -5.27 1.09 8.20
N LEU A 93 -6.43 0.49 8.45
CA LEU A 93 -7.34 0.77 9.55
C LEU A 93 -7.55 -0.50 10.37
N TRP A 94 -7.18 -0.46 11.65
CA TRP A 94 -7.42 -1.52 12.62
C TRP A 94 -8.68 -1.22 13.42
N ILE A 95 -9.56 -2.21 13.51
CA ILE A 95 -10.82 -2.15 14.26
C ILE A 95 -10.76 -3.26 15.30
N ASP A 96 -10.37 -2.90 16.52
CA ASP A 96 -10.05 -3.82 17.60
C ASP A 96 -11.00 -3.59 18.80
N PRO A 97 -11.21 -4.60 19.66
CA PRO A 97 -11.97 -4.41 20.89
C PRO A 97 -11.44 -3.24 21.73
N GLY A 98 -12.28 -2.21 21.90
CA GLY A 98 -11.94 -1.01 22.66
C GLY A 98 -11.05 0.01 21.94
N SER A 99 -10.67 -0.20 20.67
CA SER A 99 -9.80 0.74 19.96
C SER A 99 -10.01 0.74 18.45
N VAL A 100 -9.93 1.91 17.83
CA VAL A 100 -9.81 2.08 16.39
C VAL A 100 -8.60 2.96 16.09
N SER A 101 -7.72 2.48 15.24
CA SER A 101 -6.48 3.19 14.89
C SER A 101 -6.15 2.99 13.41
N TYR A 102 -5.40 3.92 12.82
CA TYR A 102 -5.02 3.84 11.42
C TYR A 102 -3.58 4.29 11.19
N ARG A 103 -3.07 3.95 10.02
CA ARG A 103 -1.80 4.46 9.47
C ARG A 103 -2.03 4.89 8.02
N VAL A 104 -1.34 5.94 7.61
CA VAL A 104 -1.23 6.36 6.20
C VAL A 104 0.26 6.38 5.83
N GLY A 105 0.61 5.73 4.72
CA GLY A 105 2.00 5.60 4.29
C GLY A 105 2.74 4.44 4.98
N ASP A 106 3.72 3.88 4.30
CA ASP A 106 4.55 2.75 4.79
C ASP A 106 5.28 3.08 6.10
N HIS A 107 5.72 4.33 6.23
CA HIS A 107 6.45 4.85 7.39
C HIS A 107 5.62 5.82 8.25
N GLY A 108 4.30 5.84 8.06
CA GLY A 108 3.41 6.70 8.85
C GLY A 108 3.33 6.29 10.32
N ASN A 109 3.09 7.27 11.18
CA ASN A 109 2.74 7.01 12.58
C ASN A 109 1.34 6.37 12.66
N ILE A 110 1.16 5.49 13.64
CA ILE A 110 -0.17 4.96 13.97
C ILE A 110 -0.91 6.03 14.79
N MET A 111 -2.11 6.37 14.32
CA MET A 111 -2.98 7.37 14.93
C MET A 111 -4.21 6.70 15.51
N THR A 112 -4.56 7.03 16.76
CA THR A 112 -5.77 6.54 17.41
C THR A 112 -6.97 7.42 17.04
N LEU A 113 -8.02 6.80 16.48
CA LEU A 113 -9.31 7.44 16.19
C LEU A 113 -10.27 7.33 17.37
N PHE A 114 -10.26 6.17 18.02
CA PHE A 114 -11.14 5.87 19.14
C PHE A 114 -10.41 4.97 20.14
N GLU A 115 -10.62 5.22 21.43
CA GLU A 115 -10.16 4.37 22.53
C GLU A 115 -11.21 4.39 23.64
N ASP A 116 -11.70 3.22 24.02
CA ASP A 116 -12.61 3.06 25.16
C ASP A 116 -11.83 3.16 26.48
N ARG A 117 -11.81 4.36 27.04
CA ARG A 117 -11.11 4.66 28.29
C ARG A 117 -11.74 4.02 29.53
N SER A 118 -12.97 3.52 29.44
CA SER A 118 -13.66 2.89 30.57
C SER A 118 -13.05 1.54 30.95
N ARG A 119 -12.34 0.90 30.03
CA ARG A 119 -11.68 -0.40 30.23
C ARG A 119 -10.24 -0.30 30.76
N GLY A 120 -9.83 0.91 31.16
CA GLY A 120 -8.43 1.23 31.44
C GLY A 120 -7.66 1.43 30.13
N ARG A 121 -6.49 2.09 30.18
CA ARG A 121 -5.59 2.09 29.01
C ARG A 121 -5.30 0.62 28.66
N ILE A 122 -5.50 0.24 27.40
CA ILE A 122 -4.95 -1.01 26.87
C ILE A 122 -3.44 -0.79 26.76
N THR A 123 -2.76 -0.71 27.91
CA THR A 123 -1.32 -0.85 27.97
C THR A 123 -1.06 -2.24 27.39
N LEU A 124 -0.23 -2.31 26.36
CA LEU A 124 0.45 -3.55 25.97
C LEU A 124 1.15 -4.08 27.23
N LYS A 125 0.44 -4.83 28.07
CA LYS A 125 1.05 -5.67 29.09
C LYS A 125 1.64 -6.82 28.31
N MET A 126 2.79 -6.54 27.72
CA MET A 126 3.73 -7.55 27.29
C MET A 126 4.01 -8.38 28.53
N ASP A 127 3.59 -9.65 28.51
CA ASP A 127 3.87 -10.58 29.59
C ASP A 127 5.40 -10.61 29.79
N PRO A 128 5.93 -10.32 31.00
CA PRO A 128 7.36 -10.39 31.28
C PRO A 128 7.98 -11.75 30.93
N SER A 129 7.18 -12.82 30.88
CA SER A 129 7.63 -14.17 30.50
C SER A 129 8.05 -14.30 29.03
N SER A 130 7.59 -13.39 28.15
CA SER A 130 7.88 -13.40 26.71
C SER A 130 9.19 -12.70 26.32
N ILE A 131 9.85 -12.02 27.27
CA ILE A 131 11.09 -11.22 27.04
C ILE A 131 12.36 -12.09 27.06
N SER A 132 12.31 -13.32 27.58
CA SER A 132 13.52 -14.15 27.76
C SER A 132 14.08 -14.83 26.50
N LYS A 133 13.57 -14.57 25.29
CA LYS A 133 14.09 -15.23 24.07
C LYS A 133 14.59 -14.31 22.95
N SER A 134 14.51 -12.99 23.08
CA SER A 134 14.93 -12.06 22.01
C SER A 134 15.88 -10.99 22.53
N LYS A 135 17.19 -11.23 22.37
CA LYS A 135 18.28 -10.26 22.62
C LYS A 135 18.23 -9.00 21.73
N ALA A 136 17.21 -8.83 20.89
CA ALA A 136 17.14 -7.78 19.87
C ALA A 136 16.50 -6.47 20.35
N LEU A 137 15.81 -6.44 21.51
CA LEU A 137 15.04 -5.25 21.94
C LEU A 137 15.74 -4.36 22.98
N ALA A 138 16.90 -4.76 23.50
CA ALA A 138 17.64 -3.94 24.47
C ALA A 138 18.27 -2.66 23.86
N TYR A 139 18.26 -2.50 22.52
CA TYR A 139 18.87 -1.36 21.85
C TYR A 139 17.92 -0.16 21.67
N ILE A 140 16.60 -0.34 21.82
CA ILE A 140 15.62 0.69 21.43
C ILE A 140 15.24 1.62 22.63
N GLN A 141 15.65 1.28 23.86
CA GLN A 141 15.17 1.96 25.07
C GLN A 141 16.22 2.83 25.79
N GLN A 142 17.23 3.38 25.10
CA GLN A 142 18.10 4.39 25.71
C GLN A 142 17.79 5.80 25.21
N PRO A 143 17.56 6.79 26.10
CA PRO A 143 17.51 8.19 25.71
C PRO A 143 18.93 8.63 25.33
N ARG A 144 19.20 8.78 24.03
CA ARG A 144 20.46 9.31 23.51
C ARG A 144 20.47 10.83 23.69
N ILE A 145 21.04 11.31 24.79
CA ILE A 145 21.61 12.66 24.85
C ILE A 145 23.07 12.51 24.38
N SER A 146 23.45 13.08 23.23
CA SER A 146 24.86 13.19 22.87
C SER A 146 25.16 14.37 21.95
N THR A 147 26.04 15.23 22.46
CA THR A 147 26.78 16.32 21.83
C THR A 147 27.46 15.92 20.50
N PRO A 148 27.71 16.88 19.58
CA PRO A 148 28.35 16.59 18.30
C PRO A 148 29.82 16.19 18.48
N VAL A 149 30.17 14.97 18.06
CA VAL A 149 31.55 14.47 17.96
C VAL A 149 32.10 14.84 16.59
N ARG A 150 33.17 15.63 16.56
CA ARG A 150 33.94 15.97 15.35
C ARG A 150 34.77 14.75 14.94
N ILE A 151 34.40 14.09 13.85
CA ILE A 151 35.16 12.96 13.28
C ILE A 151 36.08 13.52 12.20
N SER A 152 37.37 13.60 12.50
CA SER A 152 38.42 13.78 11.48
C SER A 152 38.57 12.48 10.68
N PRO A 153 38.84 12.53 9.36
CA PRO A 153 39.14 11.32 8.59
C PRO A 153 40.47 10.69 9.03
N PRO A 154 40.60 9.35 9.09
CA PRO A 154 41.88 8.68 9.36
C PRO A 154 42.81 8.69 8.14
N ASN A 155 44.13 8.78 8.39
CA ASN A 155 45.21 8.78 7.40
C ASN A 155 45.27 7.46 6.59
N SER A 156 45.60 7.58 5.30
CA SER A 156 45.86 6.46 4.39
C SER A 156 47.15 5.71 4.75
N PRO A 157 47.19 4.37 4.68
CA PRO A 157 48.43 3.61 4.85
C PRO A 157 49.29 3.62 3.59
N GLU A 158 50.61 3.76 3.79
CA GLU A 158 51.67 3.72 2.79
C GLU A 158 51.88 2.34 2.13
N SER A 159 52.50 2.39 0.96
CA SER A 159 52.76 1.31 0.02
C SER A 159 53.96 0.43 0.40
N ILE A 160 53.74 -0.90 0.46
CA ILE A 160 54.83 -1.89 0.50
C ILE A 160 54.93 -2.61 -0.85
N LYS A 161 56.06 -2.39 -1.52
CA LYS A 161 56.54 -3.13 -2.71
C LYS A 161 56.91 -4.56 -2.34
N VAL A 162 56.40 -5.56 -3.07
CA VAL A 162 57.14 -6.81 -3.37
C VAL A 162 56.84 -7.23 -4.82
N LYS A 163 57.91 -7.59 -5.54
CA LYS A 163 57.99 -7.94 -6.97
C LYS A 163 57.73 -9.43 -7.24
N ASN A 164 57.12 -9.72 -8.41
CA ASN A 164 57.38 -10.79 -9.43
C ASN A 164 57.49 -12.27 -8.97
N HIS A 165 57.05 -13.33 -9.66
CA HIS A 165 56.54 -13.71 -11.00
C HIS A 165 55.71 -15.03 -10.79
N ILE A 166 54.76 -15.51 -11.61
CA ILE A 166 54.95 -16.33 -12.85
C ILE A 166 53.57 -16.95 -13.29
N HIS A 167 53.31 -17.00 -14.62
CA HIS A 167 52.39 -17.81 -15.48
C HIS A 167 50.85 -17.90 -15.18
N GLN A 168 49.95 -17.34 -16.02
CA GLN A 168 49.25 -17.91 -17.23
C GLN A 168 48.53 -19.26 -16.95
N SER A 169 47.25 -19.53 -17.26
CA SER A 169 46.36 -19.19 -18.40
C SER A 169 44.86 -19.48 -18.12
N SER A 170 43.91 -18.77 -18.77
CA SER A 170 42.45 -19.06 -18.91
C SER A 170 42.17 -20.37 -19.72
N PRO A 171 40.93 -20.88 -19.99
CA PRO A 171 39.56 -20.32 -19.84
C PRO A 171 38.41 -21.33 -19.44
N LEU A 172 37.14 -20.86 -19.48
CA LEU A 172 35.91 -21.53 -20.00
C LEU A 172 34.65 -21.59 -19.08
N THR A 173 33.75 -20.63 -19.31
CA THR A 173 32.26 -20.64 -19.37
C THR A 173 31.39 -21.57 -18.51
N LYS A 174 30.32 -20.99 -17.92
CA LYS A 174 28.92 -21.42 -18.14
C LYS A 174 27.94 -20.28 -17.84
N GLU A 175 27.29 -19.84 -18.91
CA GLU A 175 26.13 -18.96 -18.99
C GLU A 175 24.85 -19.67 -18.52
N HIS A 176 23.97 -18.97 -17.78
CA HIS A 176 22.53 -19.19 -17.89
C HIS A 176 21.73 -17.91 -17.61
N HIS A 177 20.82 -17.62 -18.53
CA HIS A 177 20.19 -16.34 -18.83
C HIS A 177 18.98 -16.00 -17.94
N GLN A 178 18.77 -14.70 -17.72
CA GLN A 178 17.46 -14.09 -17.44
C GLN A 178 16.71 -13.79 -18.76
N PRO A 179 15.37 -13.82 -18.80
CA PRO A 179 14.62 -13.34 -19.97
C PRO A 179 14.49 -11.81 -19.93
N GLU A 180 15.11 -11.13 -20.90
CA GLU A 180 14.82 -9.72 -21.19
C GLU A 180 13.50 -9.57 -21.97
N THR A 181 12.74 -8.55 -21.59
CA THR A 181 11.56 -8.04 -22.32
C THR A 181 11.95 -7.44 -23.67
N PRO A 182 11.16 -7.63 -24.75
CA PRO A 182 11.49 -7.09 -26.06
C PRO A 182 11.33 -5.55 -26.09
N PRO A 183 12.18 -4.84 -26.86
CA PRO A 183 12.08 -3.39 -26.99
C PRO A 183 10.83 -3.01 -27.80
N SER A 184 10.15 -1.95 -27.37
CA SER A 184 9.04 -1.34 -28.11
C SER A 184 9.54 -0.74 -29.43
N PRO A 185 8.72 -0.71 -30.50
CA PRO A 185 9.13 -0.12 -31.78
C PRO A 185 9.38 1.40 -31.64
N PRO A 186 10.34 1.97 -32.38
CA PRO A 186 10.60 3.41 -32.37
C PRO A 186 9.36 4.19 -32.84
N GLU A 187 9.00 5.25 -32.11
CA GLU A 187 7.81 6.09 -32.31
C GLU A 187 7.64 6.63 -33.75
N GLU A 188 8.73 6.73 -34.51
CA GLU A 188 8.72 7.15 -35.91
C GLU A 188 7.91 6.19 -36.81
N GLN A 189 7.90 4.88 -36.54
CA GLN A 189 7.11 3.93 -37.34
C GLN A 189 5.60 4.09 -37.10
N GLN A 190 5.19 4.44 -35.88
CA GLN A 190 3.78 4.70 -35.57
C GLN A 190 3.28 6.00 -36.22
N GLN A 191 4.08 7.08 -36.19
CA GLN A 191 3.72 8.32 -36.85
C GLN A 191 3.60 8.15 -38.37
N GLN A 192 4.52 7.41 -39.00
CA GLN A 192 4.48 7.21 -40.45
C GLN A 192 3.27 6.37 -40.90
N GLN A 193 2.86 5.38 -40.09
CA GLN A 193 1.69 4.56 -40.37
C GLN A 193 0.38 5.36 -40.20
N GLN A 194 0.31 6.25 -39.21
CA GLN A 194 -0.85 7.12 -38.98
C GLN A 194 -0.99 8.16 -40.10
N GLN A 195 0.12 8.68 -40.63
CA GLN A 195 0.11 9.63 -41.73
C GLN A 195 -0.34 8.98 -43.06
N GLN A 196 0.05 7.73 -43.33
CA GLN A 196 -0.45 6.98 -44.50
C GLN A 196 -1.95 6.70 -44.41
N GLN A 197 -2.49 6.44 -43.22
CA GLN A 197 -3.93 6.22 -43.04
C GLN A 197 -4.76 7.48 -43.33
N GLN A 198 -4.27 8.65 -42.90
CA GLN A 198 -4.94 9.92 -43.20
C GLN A 198 -4.93 10.25 -44.70
N GLN A 199 -3.84 9.93 -45.41
CA GLN A 199 -3.77 10.13 -46.87
C GLN A 199 -4.72 9.20 -47.65
N LYS A 200 -4.95 7.97 -47.19
CA LYS A 200 -5.92 7.06 -47.82
C LYS A 200 -7.37 7.56 -47.63
N GLN A 201 -7.71 8.08 -46.46
CA GLN A 201 -9.05 8.60 -46.19
C GLN A 201 -9.35 9.89 -46.98
N SER A 202 -8.34 10.73 -47.24
CA SER A 202 -8.54 11.96 -48.03
C SER A 202 -8.77 11.68 -49.52
N GLN A 203 -8.15 10.63 -50.08
CA GLN A 203 -8.38 10.22 -51.47
C GLN A 203 -9.77 9.59 -51.69
N GLN A 204 -10.32 8.91 -50.69
CA GLN A 204 -11.65 8.29 -50.79
C GLN A 204 -12.80 9.31 -50.80
N LYS A 205 -12.57 10.54 -50.32
CA LYS A 205 -13.55 11.63 -50.34
C LYS A 205 -13.62 12.41 -51.66
N GLN A 206 -12.78 12.10 -52.65
CA GLN A 206 -12.73 12.84 -53.92
C GLN A 206 -13.32 12.08 -55.13
N GLN A 207 -13.99 10.95 -54.96
CA GLN A 207 -14.67 10.30 -56.09
C GLN A 207 -16.02 11.01 -56.36
N PRO A 208 -16.24 11.58 -57.57
CA PRO A 208 -17.50 12.20 -57.90
C PRO A 208 -18.57 11.14 -58.14
N LEU A 209 -19.77 11.41 -57.62
CA LEU A 209 -20.98 10.61 -57.79
C LEU A 209 -21.36 10.60 -59.28
N VAL A 210 -21.04 9.52 -59.98
CA VAL A 210 -21.46 9.33 -61.37
C VAL A 210 -22.95 9.02 -61.35
N MET A 211 -23.78 9.98 -61.77
CA MET A 211 -25.22 9.79 -61.93
C MET A 211 -25.46 8.83 -63.11
N ALA A 212 -26.10 7.69 -62.82
CA ALA A 212 -26.63 6.78 -63.82
C ALA A 212 -28.05 7.25 -64.22
N ASN A 213 -28.25 7.41 -65.53
CA ASN A 213 -29.55 7.50 -66.19
C ASN A 213 -30.25 6.14 -66.23
#